data_AF-A0A2T1G0T9-F1
#
_entry.id   AF-A0A2T1G0T9-F1
#
_cell.length_a   1.000
_cell.length_b   1.000
_cell.length_c   1.000
_cell.angle_alpha   90.00
_cell.angle_beta   90.00
_cell.angle_gamma   90.00
#
_symmetry.space_group_name_H-M   'P 1'
#
loop_
_entity.id
_entity.type
_entity.pdbx_description
1 polymer ?
#
loop_
_entity_poly.entity_id
_entity_poly.type
_entity_poly.pdbx_seq_one_letter_code
_entity_poly.pdbx_strand_id
1 'polypeptide(L)'
;MGLFDQILGAIDNPNQQANPNQLGNIVGAVEQLSGNQGVNTGTTQLAMSVLGGYVRSALQDVRSESGDAQAQQVVNQFSGTNPNPQAVQSLFGVGKLTQIVADIAQKTGLNNSTVQAMIPVLVPIVLNLLQTGSNTQNPSQGGNSVLNAFLDADGDGDVDITDTISMASRFLNQRS
;
A
#
# COMPACT_ATOMS: atom_id res chain seq x y z
N MET A 1 2.29 -9.08 -13.19
CA MET A 1 2.97 -9.66 -12.00
C MET A 1 2.54 -8.83 -10.79
N GLY A 2 2.05 -9.46 -9.73
CA GLY A 2 1.46 -8.73 -8.60
C GLY A 2 2.51 -8.06 -7.71
N LEU A 3 2.12 -7.04 -6.95
CA LEU A 3 2.99 -6.35 -5.97
C LEU A 3 3.70 -7.31 -5.01
N PHE A 4 2.99 -8.36 -4.60
CA PHE A 4 3.55 -9.40 -3.72
C PHE A 4 4.69 -10.18 -4.38
N ASP A 5 4.59 -10.46 -5.68
CA ASP A 5 5.62 -11.15 -6.45
C ASP A 5 6.88 -10.28 -6.59
N GLN A 6 6.68 -8.97 -6.76
CA GLN A 6 7.77 -7.98 -6.79
C GLN A 6 8.51 -7.89 -5.44
N ILE A 7 7.77 -8.00 -4.33
CA ILE A 7 8.36 -8.02 -2.98
C ILE A 7 9.12 -9.32 -2.73
N LEU A 8 8.61 -10.47 -3.18
CA LEU A 8 9.35 -11.73 -3.11
C LEU A 8 10.65 -11.67 -3.91
N GLY A 9 10.59 -11.16 -5.14
CA GLY A 9 11.79 -10.91 -5.95
C GLY A 9 12.75 -9.91 -5.32
N ALA A 10 12.24 -8.95 -4.53
CA ALA A 10 13.06 -8.00 -3.79
C ALA A 10 13.83 -8.65 -2.64
N ILE A 11 13.21 -9.57 -1.90
CA ILE A 11 13.84 -10.30 -0.79
C ILE A 11 14.95 -11.22 -1.28
N ASP A 12 14.73 -11.86 -2.43
CA ASP A 12 15.73 -12.72 -3.06
C ASP A 12 16.88 -11.90 -3.69
N ASN A 13 16.76 -10.57 -3.76
CA ASN A 13 17.77 -9.69 -4.31
C ASN A 13 18.60 -9.01 -3.19
N PRO A 14 19.88 -9.39 -3.00
CA PRO A 14 20.73 -8.82 -1.95
C PRO A 14 21.04 -7.32 -2.13
N ASN A 15 20.78 -6.76 -3.32
CA ASN A 15 20.97 -5.34 -3.60
C ASN A 15 19.72 -4.50 -3.28
N GLN A 16 18.64 -5.11 -2.79
CA GLN A 16 17.40 -4.43 -2.40
C GLN A 16 17.23 -4.41 -0.89
N GLN A 17 16.47 -3.44 -0.40
CA GLN A 17 16.33 -3.17 1.05
C GLN A 17 15.42 -4.19 1.74
N ALA A 18 14.62 -4.91 0.95
CA ALA A 18 13.73 -5.97 1.39
C ALA A 18 14.49 -7.01 2.21
N ASN A 19 13.96 -7.30 3.40
CA ASN A 19 14.43 -8.43 4.18
C ASN A 19 13.26 -9.15 4.88
N PRO A 20 13.39 -10.45 5.17
CA PRO A 20 12.35 -11.21 5.85
C PRO A 20 11.93 -10.60 7.19
N ASN A 21 12.85 -9.95 7.90
CA ASN A 21 12.58 -9.32 9.18
C ASN A 21 11.64 -8.10 9.04
N GLN A 22 11.79 -7.29 7.99
CA GLN A 22 10.90 -6.17 7.68
C GLN A 22 9.48 -6.64 7.39
N LEU A 23 9.32 -7.73 6.63
CA LEU A 23 8.00 -8.32 6.41
C LEU A 23 7.38 -8.84 7.71
N GLY A 24 8.17 -9.51 8.55
CA GLY A 24 7.73 -9.95 9.87
C GLY A 24 7.25 -8.78 10.73
N ASN A 25 7.97 -7.66 10.71
CA ASN A 25 7.59 -6.45 11.43
C ASN A 25 6.31 -5.80 10.88
N ILE A 26 6.10 -5.82 9.56
CA ILE A 26 4.87 -5.33 8.92
C ILE A 26 3.67 -6.18 9.33
N VAL A 27 3.80 -7.51 9.24
CA VAL A 27 2.73 -8.45 9.64
C VAL A 27 2.41 -8.28 11.12
N GLY A 28 3.44 -8.21 11.98
CA GLY A 28 3.25 -7.98 13.41
C GLY A 28 2.58 -6.65 13.75
N ALA A 29 2.89 -5.57 13.01
CA ALA A 29 2.24 -4.27 13.19
C ALA A 29 0.75 -4.32 12.79
N VAL A 30 0.41 -5.05 11.71
CA VAL A 30 -0.99 -5.24 11.29
C VAL A 30 -1.76 -6.08 12.30
N GLU A 31 -1.17 -7.15 12.82
CA GLU A 31 -1.76 -7.99 13.88
C GLU A 31 -1.97 -7.19 15.18
N GLN A 32 -0.98 -6.40 15.57
CA GLN A 32 -1.06 -5.54 16.75
C GLN A 32 -2.15 -4.47 16.59
N LEU A 33 -2.27 -3.87 15.40
CA LEU A 33 -3.34 -2.91 15.11
C LEU A 33 -4.72 -3.57 15.20
N SER A 34 -4.86 -4.75 14.62
CA SER A 34 -6.08 -5.58 14.69
C SER A 34 -6.46 -5.86 16.15
N GLY A 35 -5.50 -6.27 16.97
CA GLY A 35 -5.70 -6.51 18.40
C GLY A 35 -6.05 -5.24 19.20
N ASN A 36 -5.36 -4.13 18.93
CA ASN A 36 -5.53 -2.88 19.67
C ASN A 36 -6.84 -2.16 19.36
N GLN A 37 -7.31 -2.22 18.11
CA GLN A 37 -8.53 -1.53 17.68
C GLN A 37 -9.78 -2.44 17.76
N GLY A 38 -9.61 -3.73 18.09
CA GLY A 38 -10.70 -4.70 18.06
C GLY A 38 -11.24 -4.97 16.65
N VAL A 39 -10.40 -4.76 15.64
CA VAL A 39 -10.74 -4.81 14.22
C VAL A 39 -10.21 -6.13 13.67
N ASN A 40 -11.01 -6.92 12.94
CA ASN A 40 -10.53 -8.20 12.40
C ASN A 40 -9.54 -7.99 11.24
N THR A 41 -8.67 -8.98 10.99
CA THR A 41 -7.66 -8.90 9.91
C THR A 41 -8.27 -8.61 8.54
N GLY A 42 -9.47 -9.13 8.25
CA GLY A 42 -10.17 -8.90 6.99
C GLY A 42 -10.57 -7.44 6.76
N THR A 43 -11.07 -6.74 7.79
CA THR A 43 -11.39 -5.30 7.66
C THR A 43 -10.14 -4.44 7.60
N THR A 44 -9.06 -4.80 8.32
CA THR A 44 -7.77 -4.13 8.18
C THR A 44 -7.20 -4.28 6.76
N GLN A 45 -7.32 -5.46 6.14
CA GLN A 45 -6.91 -5.69 4.75
C GLN A 45 -7.73 -4.83 3.77
N LEU A 46 -9.04 -4.73 3.95
CA LEU A 46 -9.91 -3.85 3.16
C LEU A 46 -9.52 -2.37 3.33
N ALA A 47 -9.29 -1.93 4.57
CA ALA A 47 -8.81 -0.58 4.87
C ALA A 47 -7.47 -0.30 4.18
N MET A 48 -6.54 -1.25 4.24
CA MET A 48 -5.23 -1.17 3.58
C MET A 48 -5.34 -1.14 2.06
N SER A 49 -6.27 -1.89 1.46
CA SER A 49 -6.49 -1.87 0.01
C SER A 49 -6.97 -0.49 -0.46
N VAL A 50 -7.95 0.08 0.24
CA VAL A 50 -8.47 1.43 -0.04
C VAL A 50 -7.37 2.47 0.20
N LEU A 51 -6.70 2.43 1.36
CA LEU A 51 -5.57 3.30 1.68
C LEU A 51 -4.44 3.21 0.66
N GLY A 52 -4.11 2.00 0.22
CA GLY A 52 -3.09 1.76 -0.80
C GLY A 52 -3.41 2.49 -2.10
N GLY A 53 -4.67 2.48 -2.55
CA GLY A 53 -5.11 3.24 -3.72
C GLY A 53 -4.90 4.75 -3.56
N TYR A 54 -5.18 5.30 -2.38
CA TYR A 54 -4.93 6.72 -2.10
C TYR A 54 -3.44 7.05 -1.99
N VAL A 55 -2.65 6.21 -1.29
CA VAL A 55 -1.18 6.37 -1.18
C VAL A 55 -0.56 6.34 -2.57
N ARG A 56 -1.03 5.43 -3.44
CA ARG A 56 -0.63 5.37 -4.85
C ARG A 56 -0.89 6.68 -5.57
N SER A 57 -2.13 7.15 -5.52
CA SER A 57 -2.52 8.40 -6.19
C SER A 57 -1.67 9.58 -5.70
N ALA A 58 -1.45 9.69 -4.39
CA ALA A 58 -0.61 10.74 -3.81
C ALA A 58 0.87 10.64 -4.26
N LEU A 59 1.42 9.43 -4.30
CA LEU A 59 2.80 9.22 -4.79
C LEU A 59 2.92 9.42 -6.30
N GLN A 60 1.88 9.10 -7.08
CA GLN A 60 1.81 9.40 -8.51
C GLN A 60 1.76 10.92 -8.75
N ASP A 61 1.01 11.67 -7.95
CA ASP A 61 0.98 13.14 -7.97
C ASP A 61 2.41 13.68 -7.71
N VAL A 62 3.06 13.23 -6.63
CA VAL A 62 4.44 13.63 -6.28
C VAL A 62 5.44 13.28 -7.37
N ARG A 63 5.33 12.08 -7.96
CA ARG A 63 6.18 11.64 -9.07
C ARG A 63 5.97 12.50 -10.31
N SER A 64 4.74 12.87 -10.63
CA SER A 64 4.41 13.67 -11.80
C SER A 64 4.86 15.14 -11.64
N GLU A 65 4.77 15.68 -10.43
CA GLU A 65 5.17 17.07 -10.14
C GLU A 65 6.68 17.23 -9.91
N SER A 66 7.31 16.29 -9.18
CA SER A 66 8.68 16.42 -8.65
C SER A 66 9.65 15.33 -9.13
N GLY A 67 9.16 14.33 -9.87
CA GLY A 67 9.95 13.22 -10.39
C GLY A 67 10.07 12.02 -9.43
N ASP A 68 10.62 10.93 -9.97
CA ASP A 68 10.80 9.66 -9.25
C ASP A 68 11.60 9.78 -7.95
N ALA A 69 12.63 10.62 -7.95
CA ALA A 69 13.51 10.82 -6.80
C ALA A 69 12.74 11.37 -5.59
N GLN A 70 11.76 12.26 -5.81
CA GLN A 70 10.97 12.85 -4.73
C GLN A 70 9.97 11.84 -4.15
N ALA A 71 9.28 11.07 -5.01
CA ALA A 71 8.38 10.01 -4.55
C ALA A 71 9.13 8.96 -3.71
N GLN A 72 10.34 8.61 -4.15
CA GLN A 72 11.24 7.72 -3.43
C GLN A 72 11.70 8.30 -2.09
N GLN A 73 11.99 9.60 -2.02
CA GLN A 73 12.32 10.27 -0.76
C GLN A 73 11.16 10.26 0.22
N VAL A 74 9.93 10.50 -0.24
CA VAL A 74 8.72 10.42 0.61
C VAL A 74 8.57 9.02 1.20
N VAL A 75 8.71 7.98 0.37
CA VAL A 75 8.68 6.59 0.84
C VAL A 75 9.76 6.34 1.88
N ASN A 76 11.00 6.75 1.63
CA ASN A 76 12.12 6.55 2.55
C ASN A 76 12.04 7.35 3.85
N GLN A 77 11.44 8.53 3.82
CA GLN A 77 11.33 9.44 4.96
C GLN A 77 10.21 9.02 5.92
N PHE A 78 9.12 8.49 5.38
CA PHE A 78 7.90 8.22 6.12
C PHE A 78 7.59 6.72 6.30
N SER A 79 8.41 5.83 5.74
CA SER A 79 8.32 4.39 5.98
C SER A 79 8.58 4.05 7.45
N GLY A 80 7.84 3.06 7.95
CA GLY A 80 8.07 2.51 9.27
C GLY A 80 6.92 1.62 9.74
N THR A 81 7.02 1.14 10.97
CA THR A 81 5.96 0.36 11.64
C THR A 81 5.27 1.13 12.76
N ASN A 82 5.76 2.34 13.05
CA ASN A 82 5.21 3.20 14.09
C ASN A 82 4.18 4.18 13.51
N PRO A 83 3.17 4.60 14.29
CA PRO A 83 2.21 5.60 13.86
C PRO A 83 2.90 6.91 13.48
N ASN A 84 2.64 7.43 12.28
CA ASN A 84 3.20 8.70 11.80
C ASN A 84 2.10 9.59 11.19
N PRO A 85 1.49 10.49 11.98
CA PRO A 85 0.49 11.43 11.50
C PRO A 85 1.04 12.44 10.47
N GLN A 86 2.34 12.74 10.52
CA GLN A 86 2.98 13.68 9.58
C GLN A 86 3.05 13.08 8.18
N ALA A 87 3.28 11.77 8.06
CA ALA A 87 3.23 11.06 6.77
C ALA A 87 1.86 11.19 6.10
N VAL A 88 0.79 11.03 6.89
CA VAL A 88 -0.60 11.16 6.42
C VAL A 88 -0.88 12.57 5.91
N GLN A 89 -0.50 13.59 6.68
CA GLN A 89 -0.67 14.98 6.28
C GLN A 89 0.16 15.34 5.05
N SER A 90 1.38 14.82 4.94
CA SER A 90 2.26 15.09 3.80
C SER A 90 1.76 14.45 2.51
N LEU A 91 1.14 13.28 2.57
CA LEU A 91 0.62 12.57 1.38
C LEU A 91 -0.77 13.08 0.95
N PHE A 92 -1.67 13.26 1.90
CA PHE A 92 -3.09 13.49 1.60
C PHE A 92 -3.53 14.93 1.82
N GLY A 93 -2.81 15.69 2.64
CA GLY A 93 -3.29 16.96 3.16
C GLY A 93 -4.53 16.81 4.04
N VAL A 94 -5.04 17.93 4.55
CA VAL A 94 -6.19 17.93 5.48
C VAL A 94 -7.51 17.60 4.75
N GLY A 95 -7.61 17.93 3.46
CA GLY A 95 -8.84 17.75 2.68
C GLY A 95 -9.13 16.31 2.23
N LYS A 96 -8.13 15.57 1.72
CA LYS A 96 -8.34 14.18 1.24
C LYS A 96 -8.55 13.21 2.41
N LEU A 97 -8.01 13.50 3.59
CA LEU A 97 -8.11 12.62 4.77
C LEU A 97 -9.57 12.33 5.16
N THR A 98 -10.45 13.32 5.12
CA THR A 98 -11.89 13.12 5.43
C THR A 98 -12.56 12.18 4.43
N GLN A 99 -12.20 12.26 3.14
CA GLN A 99 -12.73 11.37 2.11
C GLN A 99 -12.22 9.94 2.30
N ILE A 100 -10.92 9.78 2.54
CA ILE A 100 -10.28 8.49 2.80
C ILE A 100 -10.96 7.79 3.99
N VAL A 101 -11.20 8.53 5.06
CA VAL A 101 -11.89 8.00 6.25
C VAL A 101 -13.30 7.51 5.91
N ALA A 102 -14.06 8.31 5.16
CA ALA A 102 -15.43 7.95 4.77
C ALA A 102 -15.47 6.71 3.88
N ASP A 103 -14.57 6.61 2.89
CA ASP A 103 -14.50 5.48 1.97
C ASP A 103 -14.12 4.19 2.68
N ILE A 104 -13.11 4.22 3.56
CA ILE A 104 -12.72 3.06 4.35
C ILE A 104 -13.86 2.67 5.29
N ALA A 105 -14.46 3.62 6.00
CA ALA A 105 -15.58 3.36 6.89
C ALA A 105 -16.73 2.67 6.16
N GLN A 106 -17.07 3.14 4.95
CA GLN A 106 -18.11 2.57 4.12
C GLN A 106 -17.76 1.15 3.63
N LYS A 107 -16.49 0.90 3.25
CA LYS A 107 -16.03 -0.42 2.75
C LYS A 107 -15.84 -1.46 3.85
N THR A 108 -15.42 -1.02 5.03
CA THR A 108 -15.09 -1.90 6.16
C THR A 108 -16.24 -2.07 7.16
N GLY A 109 -17.21 -1.15 7.15
CA GLY A 109 -18.25 -1.06 8.18
C GLY A 109 -17.76 -0.49 9.51
N LEU A 110 -16.51 0.00 9.58
CA LEU A 110 -15.95 0.64 10.77
C LEU A 110 -16.47 2.07 10.92
N ASN A 111 -16.52 2.57 12.14
CA ASN A 111 -16.80 3.98 12.42
C ASN A 111 -15.61 4.87 12.04
N ASN A 112 -15.92 6.09 11.59
CA ASN A 112 -14.93 7.09 11.16
C ASN A 112 -13.80 7.32 12.17
N SER A 113 -14.11 7.31 13.48
CA SER A 113 -13.11 7.52 14.54
C SER A 113 -12.07 6.40 14.61
N THR A 114 -12.49 5.14 14.42
CA THR A 114 -11.58 3.99 14.42
C THR A 114 -10.70 4.03 13.18
N VAL A 115 -11.29 4.31 12.02
CA VAL A 115 -10.54 4.49 10.77
C VAL A 115 -9.51 5.62 10.89
N GLN A 116 -9.89 6.78 11.44
CA GLN A 116 -8.97 7.88 11.71
C GLN A 116 -7.80 7.48 12.60
N ALA A 117 -8.03 6.62 13.60
CA ALA A 117 -6.98 6.13 14.47
C ALA A 117 -6.08 5.08 13.79
N MET A 118 -6.59 4.35 12.79
CA MET A 118 -5.83 3.36 12.02
C MET A 118 -4.94 3.98 10.93
N ILE A 119 -5.40 5.04 10.26
CA ILE A 119 -4.67 5.64 9.12
C ILE A 119 -3.20 5.99 9.45
N PRO A 120 -2.87 6.66 10.58
CA PRO A 120 -1.49 6.99 10.91
C PRO A 120 -0.59 5.77 11.11
N VAL A 121 -1.15 4.60 11.41
CA VAL A 121 -0.42 3.33 11.54
C VAL A 121 -0.27 2.64 10.19
N LEU A 122 -1.34 2.63 9.39
CA LEU A 122 -1.38 1.94 8.11
C LEU A 122 -0.53 2.63 7.04
N VAL A 123 -0.49 3.96 7.01
CA VAL A 123 0.27 4.71 6.00
C VAL A 123 1.76 4.37 6.06
N PRO A 124 2.46 4.46 7.20
CA PRO A 124 3.87 4.09 7.31
C PRO A 124 4.13 2.64 6.92
N ILE A 125 3.21 1.72 7.22
CA ILE A 125 3.33 0.30 6.87
C ILE A 125 3.29 0.13 5.36
N VAL A 126 2.35 0.78 4.67
CA VAL A 126 2.29 0.75 3.19
C VAL A 126 3.58 1.33 2.62
N LEU A 127 4.04 2.48 3.11
CA LEU A 127 5.30 3.06 2.66
C LEU A 127 6.51 2.17 2.96
N ASN A 128 6.54 1.48 4.11
CA ASN A 128 7.59 0.52 4.45
C ASN A 128 7.60 -0.64 3.46
N LEU A 129 6.43 -1.14 3.06
CA LEU A 129 6.31 -2.14 2.01
C LEU A 129 6.91 -1.63 0.69
N LEU A 130 6.63 -0.39 0.30
CA LEU A 130 7.21 0.23 -0.90
C LEU A 130 8.72 0.42 -0.78
N GLN A 131 9.23 0.72 0.42
CA GLN A 131 10.65 0.89 0.66
C GLN A 131 11.44 -0.41 0.41
N THR A 132 10.82 -1.59 0.56
CA THR A 132 11.51 -2.88 0.36
C THR A 132 12.15 -3.01 -1.04
N GLY A 133 11.51 -2.47 -2.08
CA GLY A 133 12.06 -2.50 -3.44
C GLY A 133 13.17 -1.48 -3.71
N SER A 134 13.53 -0.65 -2.72
CA SER A 134 14.59 0.35 -2.84
C SER A 134 15.96 -0.33 -2.94
N ASN A 135 16.81 0.16 -3.84
CA ASN A 135 18.16 -0.33 -3.96
C ASN A 135 19.03 0.17 -2.79
N THR A 136 19.72 -0.73 -2.09
CA THR A 136 20.56 -0.39 -0.93
C THR A 136 21.86 0.31 -1.32
N GLN A 137 22.35 0.09 -2.54
CA GLN A 137 23.58 0.69 -3.06
C GLN A 137 23.32 2.08 -3.67
N ASN A 138 22.13 2.30 -4.23
CA ASN A 138 21.73 3.60 -4.78
C ASN A 138 20.27 3.93 -4.43
N PRO A 139 19.95 4.37 -3.21
CA PRO A 139 18.56 4.61 -2.78
C PRO A 139 17.82 5.72 -3.56
N SER A 140 18.57 6.65 -4.15
CA SER A 140 18.04 7.83 -4.87
C SER A 140 18.09 7.71 -6.40
N GLN A 141 18.84 6.74 -6.95
CA GLN A 141 19.03 6.55 -8.40
C GLN A 141 18.83 5.10 -8.86
N GLY A 142 19.08 4.14 -7.98
CA GLY A 142 18.76 2.73 -8.16
C GLY A 142 17.26 2.57 -7.97
N GLY A 143 16.54 2.59 -9.09
CA GLY A 143 15.09 2.59 -9.14
C GLY A 143 14.45 1.60 -8.16
N ASN A 144 13.35 2.04 -7.55
CA ASN A 144 12.59 1.21 -6.63
C ASN A 144 11.60 0.37 -7.43
N SER A 145 11.90 -0.92 -7.55
CA SER A 145 11.12 -1.85 -8.36
C SER A 145 9.70 -2.07 -7.82
N VAL A 146 9.53 -2.00 -6.49
CA VAL A 146 8.23 -2.14 -5.82
C VAL A 146 7.42 -0.86 -5.91
N LEU A 147 8.04 0.31 -5.68
CA LEU A 147 7.38 1.60 -5.89
C LEU A 147 6.97 1.76 -7.36
N ASN A 148 7.84 1.45 -8.30
CA ASN A 148 7.51 1.53 -9.71
C ASN A 148 6.34 0.62 -10.07
N ALA A 149 6.37 -0.66 -9.67
CA ALA A 149 5.23 -1.57 -9.88
C ALA A 149 3.95 -1.09 -9.18
N PHE A 150 4.08 -0.41 -8.04
CA PHE A 150 2.95 0.16 -7.31
C PHE A 150 2.34 1.37 -8.00
N LEU A 151 3.16 2.24 -8.60
CA LEU A 151 2.72 3.42 -9.33
C LEU A 151 2.30 3.11 -10.77
N ASP A 152 2.84 2.05 -11.37
CA ASP A 152 2.52 1.57 -12.73
C ASP A 152 1.23 0.74 -12.78
N ALA A 153 0.72 0.31 -11.63
CA ALA A 153 -0.65 -0.18 -11.51
C ALA A 153 -1.63 1.01 -11.64
N ASP A 154 -1.74 1.57 -12.85
CA ASP A 154 -2.36 2.85 -13.19
C ASP A 154 -3.89 2.80 -13.40
N GLY A 155 -4.56 1.79 -12.86
CA GLY A 155 -6.00 1.85 -12.61
C GLY A 155 -6.88 1.34 -13.75
N ASP A 156 -6.53 0.21 -14.35
CA ASP A 156 -7.44 -0.57 -15.19
C ASP A 156 -8.34 -1.55 -14.42
N GLY A 157 -7.99 -1.89 -13.18
CA GLY A 157 -8.72 -2.90 -12.42
C GLY A 157 -8.01 -4.26 -12.37
N ASP A 158 -6.73 -4.32 -12.72
CA ASP A 158 -5.99 -5.59 -12.72
C ASP A 158 -5.33 -5.82 -11.34
N VAL A 159 -6.21 -5.95 -10.35
CA VAL A 159 -6.24 -7.22 -9.63
C VAL A 159 -7.48 -7.94 -10.17
N ASP A 160 -7.26 -8.73 -11.23
CA ASP A 160 -8.24 -9.51 -12.01
C ASP A 160 -8.98 -10.59 -11.20
N ILE A 161 -9.61 -10.25 -10.07
CA ILE A 161 -10.49 -11.17 -9.35
C ILE A 161 -11.93 -11.01 -9.83
N THR A 162 -12.32 -9.82 -10.31
CA THR A 162 -13.67 -9.55 -10.80
C THR A 162 -13.88 -10.04 -12.25
N ASP A 163 -12.86 -9.91 -13.10
CA ASP A 163 -12.96 -10.26 -14.53
C ASP A 163 -12.67 -11.74 -14.83
N THR A 164 -11.99 -12.45 -13.93
CA THR A 164 -11.78 -13.89 -14.05
C THR A 164 -13.08 -14.68 -13.86
N ILE A 165 -13.99 -14.24 -12.99
CA ILE A 165 -15.28 -14.92 -12.74
C ILE A 165 -16.26 -14.72 -13.91
N SER A 166 -16.24 -13.54 -14.54
CA SER A 166 -17.13 -13.23 -15.67
C SER A 166 -16.70 -13.94 -16.96
N MET A 167 -15.40 -14.18 -17.16
CA MET A 167 -14.91 -15.01 -18.27
C MET A 167 -15.08 -16.52 -18.01
N ALA A 168 -14.85 -17.00 -16.78
CA ALA A 168 -15.05 -18.41 -16.42
C ALA A 168 -16.52 -18.84 -16.57
N SER A 169 -17.47 -17.98 -16.18
CA SER A 169 -18.90 -18.23 -16.37
C SER A 169 -19.30 -18.28 -17.84
N ARG A 170 -18.75 -17.40 -18.69
CA ARG A 170 -18.97 -17.45 -20.15
C ARG A 170 -18.37 -18.70 -20.80
N PHE A 171 -17.20 -19.14 -20.35
CA PHE A 171 -16.56 -20.34 -20.89
C PHE A 171 -17.30 -21.64 -20.51
N LEU A 172 -17.92 -21.67 -19.33
CA LEU A 172 -18.76 -22.80 -18.90
C LEU A 172 -20.11 -22.82 -19.64
N ASN A 173 -20.69 -21.66 -19.95
CA ASN A 173 -21.97 -21.55 -20.65
C ASN A 173 -21.90 -21.75 -22.17
N GLN A 174 -20.69 -21.76 -22.75
CA GLN A 174 -20.47 -22.00 -24.19
C GLN A 174 -20.16 -23.47 -24.50
N ARG A 175 -20.16 -24.33 -23.48
CA ARG A 175 -19.92 -25.78 -23.55
C ARG A 175 -21.13 -26.65 -23.14
N SER A 176 -22.29 -26.04 -22.93
CA SER A 176 -23.59 -26.73 -22.75
C SER A 176 -24.46 -26.61 -23.98
#